data_AF-A0A6M3JGH8-F1
#
_entry.id   AF-A0A6M3JGH8-F1
#
_cell.length_a   1.000
_cell.length_b   1.000
_cell.length_c   1.000
_cell.angle_alpha   90.00
_cell.angle_beta   90.00
_cell.angle_gamma   90.00
#
_symmetry.space_group_name_H-M   'P 1'
#
loop_
_entity.id
_entity.type
_entity.pdbx_description
1 polymer ?
#
loop_
_entity_poly.entity_id
_entity_poly.type
_entity_poly.pdbx_seq_one_letter_code
_entity_poly.pdbx_strand_id
1 'polypeptide(L)'
;FTCNDINSIIKPIKSRCALVEFKRITEADIVEGLKRIAVKEKVSIQDDVLRNIARKVDGDMRAAVNELQKAAALNNRNSEIDKIVQQYMKKEQAIA
;
A
#
# COMPACT_ATOMS: atom_id res chain seq x y z
N PHE A 1 5.35 -7.65 -22.73
CA PHE A 1 4.17 -6.78 -22.88
C PHE A 1 3.40 -6.84 -21.57
N THR A 2 3.13 -5.72 -20.91
CA THR A 2 2.42 -5.66 -19.62
C THR A 2 1.20 -4.77 -19.76
N CYS A 3 0.05 -5.19 -19.25
CA CYS A 3 -1.19 -4.43 -19.28
C CYS A 3 -2.02 -4.71 -18.02
N ASN A 4 -2.80 -3.72 -17.57
CA ASN A 4 -3.70 -3.88 -16.43
C ASN A 4 -5.05 -4.51 -16.83
N ASP A 5 -5.47 -4.31 -18.08
CA ASP A 5 -6.68 -4.90 -18.63
C ASP A 5 -6.37 -5.65 -19.92
N ILE A 6 -6.62 -6.95 -19.92
CA ILE A 6 -6.41 -7.82 -21.08
C ILE A 6 -7.34 -7.45 -22.23
N ASN A 7 -8.54 -6.90 -21.97
CA ASN A 7 -9.51 -6.57 -23.01
C ASN A 7 -9.02 -5.46 -23.94
N SER A 8 -8.21 -4.54 -23.42
CA SER A 8 -7.56 -3.48 -24.21
C SER A 8 -6.59 -4.00 -25.28
N ILE A 9 -6.18 -5.28 -25.20
CA ILE A 9 -5.15 -5.84 -26.08
C ILE A 9 -5.76 -6.49 -27.32
N ILE A 10 -5.20 -6.14 -28.49
CA ILE A 10 -5.63 -6.67 -29.78
C ILE A 10 -5.37 -8.18 -29.91
N LYS A 11 -6.26 -8.88 -30.62
CA LYS A 11 -6.20 -10.34 -30.83
C LYS A 11 -4.84 -10.87 -31.33
N PRO A 12 -4.14 -10.20 -32.28
CA PRO A 12 -2.85 -10.72 -32.78
C PRO A 12 -1.74 -10.79 -31.74
N ILE A 13 -1.78 -9.94 -30.70
CA ILE A 13 -0.81 -10.00 -29.59
C ILE A 13 -1.23 -11.11 -28.63
N LYS A 14 -2.53 -11.18 -28.28
CA LYS A 14 -3.08 -12.24 -27.41
C LYS A 14 -2.78 -13.65 -27.94
N SER A 15 -2.85 -13.86 -29.26
CA SER A 15 -2.64 -15.19 -29.84
C SER A 15 -1.18 -15.65 -29.85
N ARG A 16 -0.22 -14.75 -29.63
CA ARG A 16 1.23 -15.04 -29.68
C ARG A 16 1.91 -14.97 -28.32
N CYS A 17 1.19 -14.62 -27.26
CA CYS A 17 1.75 -14.42 -25.93
C CYS A 17 1.09 -15.36 -24.92
N ALA A 18 1.87 -15.88 -23.98
CA ALA A 18 1.35 -16.55 -22.79
C ALA A 18 0.71 -15.52 -21.86
N LEU A 19 -0.50 -15.80 -21.39
CA LEU A 19 -1.19 -14.97 -20.41
C LEU A 19 -0.73 -15.36 -19.00
N VAL A 20 -0.17 -14.38 -18.28
CA VAL A 20 0.16 -14.52 -16.86
C VAL A 20 -0.62 -13.45 -16.10
N GLU A 21 -1.62 -13.88 -15.34
CA GLU A 21 -2.48 -12.98 -14.57
C GLU A 21 -1.90 -12.73 -13.17
N PHE A 22 -1.69 -11.46 -12.84
CA PHE A 22 -1.33 -11.05 -11.49
C PHE A 22 -2.59 -10.78 -10.69
N LYS A 23 -2.75 -11.51 -9.58
CA LYS A 23 -3.83 -11.27 -8.61
C LYS A 23 -3.46 -10.11 -7.68
N ARG A 24 -4.47 -9.48 -7.10
CA ARG A 24 -4.26 -8.53 -6.00
C ARG A 24 -3.53 -9.20 -4.85
N ILE A 25 -2.63 -8.45 -4.23
CA ILE A 25 -1.86 -8.92 -3.08
C ILE A 25 -2.80 -8.95 -1.86
N THR A 26 -2.68 -9.98 -1.02
CA THR A 26 -3.52 -10.07 0.18
C THR A 26 -3.10 -9.04 1.23
N GLU A 27 -4.01 -8.62 2.10
CA GLU A 27 -3.68 -7.72 3.21
C GLU A 27 -2.54 -8.29 4.08
N ALA A 28 -2.53 -9.60 4.32
CA ALA A 28 -1.51 -10.27 5.11
C ALA A 28 -0.13 -10.16 4.46
N ASP A 29 -0.04 -10.42 3.14
CA ASP A 29 1.21 -10.32 2.39
C ASP A 29 1.73 -8.88 2.33
N ILE A 30 0.82 -7.90 2.22
CA ILE A 30 1.19 -6.47 2.28
C ILE A 30 1.78 -6.14 3.65
N VAL A 31 1.11 -6.54 4.74
CA VAL A 31 1.60 -6.30 6.10
C VAL A 31 2.98 -6.92 6.30
N GLU A 32 3.19 -8.17 5.87
CA GLU A 32 4.49 -8.82 5.95
C GLU A 32 5.56 -8.07 5.15
N GLY A 33 5.22 -7.65 3.93
CA GLY A 33 6.11 -6.84 3.08
C GLY A 33 6.50 -5.53 3.75
N LEU A 34 5.53 -4.80 4.32
CA LEU A 34 5.78 -3.54 5.01
C LEU A 34 6.62 -3.73 6.27
N LYS A 35 6.40 -4.80 7.05
CA LYS A 35 7.24 -5.14 8.21
C LYS A 35 8.70 -5.34 7.80
N ARG A 36 8.93 -6.10 6.72
CA ARG A 36 10.29 -6.32 6.19
C ARG A 36 10.97 -5.01 5.78
N ILE A 37 10.23 -4.08 5.20
CA ILE A 37 10.73 -2.76 4.82
C ILE A 37 11.03 -1.92 6.07
N ALA A 38 10.10 -1.85 7.02
CA ALA A 38 10.27 -1.08 8.26
C ALA A 38 11.52 -1.52 9.05
N VAL A 39 11.77 -2.84 9.14
CA VAL A 39 12.98 -3.38 9.79
C VAL A 39 14.26 -2.95 9.06
N LYS A 40 14.27 -3.01 7.71
CA LYS A 40 15.45 -2.63 6.90
C LYS A 40 15.74 -1.13 6.98
N GLU A 41 14.71 -0.31 6.96
CA GLU A 41 14.79 1.15 7.05
C GLU A 41 14.95 1.65 8.50
N LYS A 42 14.95 0.73 9.50
CA LYS A 42 15.03 1.04 10.94
C LYS A 42 13.93 2.00 11.40
N VAL A 43 12.73 1.86 10.84
CA VAL A 43 11.57 2.67 11.18
C VAL A 43 10.69 1.90 12.17
N SER A 44 10.38 2.54 13.30
CA SER A 44 9.46 1.98 14.30
C SER A 44 8.02 2.44 14.01
N ILE A 45 7.16 1.48 13.62
CA ILE A 45 5.73 1.70 13.35
C ILE A 45 4.92 0.59 14.00
N GLN A 46 3.76 0.93 14.55
CA GLN A 46 2.85 -0.03 15.19
C GLN A 46 2.15 -0.94 14.17
N ASP A 47 1.92 -2.20 14.55
CA ASP A 47 1.29 -3.22 13.70
C ASP A 47 -0.11 -2.80 13.21
N ASP A 48 -0.87 -2.09 14.04
CA ASP A 48 -2.21 -1.61 13.70
C ASP A 48 -2.18 -0.57 12.56
N VAL A 49 -1.14 0.26 12.51
CA VAL A 49 -0.94 1.22 11.41
C VAL A 49 -0.65 0.49 10.11
N LEU A 50 0.17 -0.57 10.15
CA LEU A 50 0.48 -1.38 8.96
C LEU A 50 -0.76 -2.08 8.42
N ARG A 51 -1.62 -2.62 9.31
CA ARG A 51 -2.91 -3.24 8.91
C ARG A 51 -3.87 -2.22 8.31
N ASN A 52 -3.94 -1.02 8.86
CA ASN A 52 -4.78 0.05 8.30
C ASN A 52 -4.29 0.48 6.91
N ILE A 53 -2.97 0.61 6.71
CA ILE A 53 -2.39 0.88 5.38
C ILE A 53 -2.76 -0.24 4.41
N ALA A 54 -2.59 -1.51 4.80
CA ALA A 54 -2.89 -2.66 3.94
C ALA A 54 -4.36 -2.72 3.52
N ARG A 55 -5.29 -2.39 4.42
CA ARG A 55 -6.73 -2.29 4.11
C ARG A 55 -7.03 -1.13 3.16
N LYS A 56 -6.37 0.01 3.33
CA LYS A 56 -6.60 1.22 2.54
C LYS A 56 -6.18 1.09 1.08
N VAL A 57 -5.13 0.32 0.79
CA VAL A 57 -4.51 0.26 -0.53
C VAL A 57 -5.04 -0.84 -1.44
N ASP A 58 -6.01 -1.64 -0.98
CA ASP A 58 -6.77 -2.63 -1.77
C ASP A 58 -5.88 -3.52 -2.67
N GLY A 59 -4.78 -4.04 -2.12
CA GLY A 59 -3.88 -4.93 -2.85
C GLY A 59 -2.76 -4.27 -3.66
N ASP A 60 -2.62 -2.94 -3.62
CA ASP A 60 -1.49 -2.22 -4.26
C ASP A 60 -0.33 -1.99 -3.27
N MET A 61 0.73 -2.81 -3.41
CA MET A 61 1.92 -2.71 -2.57
C MET A 61 2.69 -1.39 -2.74
N ARG A 62 2.68 -0.79 -3.94
CA ARG A 62 3.38 0.48 -4.18
C ARG A 62 2.71 1.62 -3.43
N ALA A 63 1.37 1.65 -3.47
CA ALA A 63 0.59 2.58 -2.66
C ALA A 63 0.85 2.37 -1.16
N ALA A 64 0.94 1.10 -0.72
CA ALA A 64 1.24 0.76 0.68
C ALA A 64 2.60 1.31 1.14
N VAL A 65 3.64 1.14 0.33
CA VAL A 65 4.99 1.65 0.62
C VAL A 65 5.01 3.17 0.66
N ASN A 66 4.29 3.84 -0.25
CA ASN A 66 4.20 5.29 -0.25
C ASN A 66 3.52 5.82 1.03
N GLU A 67 2.45 5.17 1.49
CA GLU A 67 1.80 5.51 2.76
C GLU A 67 2.72 5.25 3.97
N LEU A 68 3.46 4.14 3.97
CA LEU A 68 4.45 3.85 4.99
C LEU A 68 5.53 4.96 5.05
N GLN A 69 6.02 5.40 3.90
CA GLN A 69 7.02 6.46 3.82
C GLN A 69 6.48 7.80 4.33
N LYS A 70 5.22 8.15 4.01
CA LYS A 70 4.56 9.34 4.56
C LYS A 70 4.46 9.25 6.08
N ALA A 71 4.02 8.12 6.62
CA ALA A 71 3.93 7.88 8.06
C ALA A 71 5.31 8.00 8.74
N ALA A 72 6.36 7.45 8.13
CA ALA A 72 7.73 7.55 8.64
C ALA A 72 8.29 8.98 8.63
N ALA A 73 8.02 9.75 7.56
CA ALA A 73 8.46 11.15 7.44
C ALA A 73 7.79 12.08 8.46
N LEU A 74 6.59 11.71 8.91
CA LEU A 74 5.85 12.38 9.98
C LEU A 74 6.45 12.08 11.36
N ASN A 75 6.86 10.84 11.63
CA ASN A 75 7.48 10.45 12.90
C ASN A 75 8.83 11.15 13.17
N ASN A 76 9.62 11.50 12.14
CA ASN A 76 10.91 12.20 12.30
C ASN A 76 10.78 13.70 12.64
N ARG A 77 9.59 14.29 12.50
CA ARG A 77 9.30 15.67 12.93
C ARG A 77 8.68 15.64 14.32
N ASN A 78 9.50 15.34 15.33
CA ASN A 78 9.10 15.29 16.72
C ASN A 78 8.29 16.54 17.15
N SER A 79 7.15 16.30 17.80
CA SER A 79 6.41 17.14 18.77
C SER A 79 5.03 17.78 18.45
N GLU A 80 4.41 17.65 17.26
CA GLU A 80 2.98 18.06 17.09
C GLU A 80 2.08 17.08 16.31
N ILE A 81 2.61 15.94 15.88
CA ILE A 81 2.03 15.14 14.78
C ILE A 81 1.16 13.95 15.25
N ASP A 82 1.22 13.55 16.52
CA ASP A 82 0.25 12.60 17.10
C ASP A 82 -1.20 13.08 16.92
N LYS A 83 -1.42 14.40 16.90
CA LYS A 83 -2.72 15.01 16.58
C LYS A 83 -3.10 14.89 15.11
N ILE A 84 -2.14 14.86 14.19
CA ILE A 84 -2.36 14.75 12.74
C ILE A 84 -2.63 13.30 12.35
N VAL A 85 -1.95 12.32 12.94
CA VAL A 85 -2.29 10.89 12.78
C VAL A 85 -3.72 10.64 13.24
N GLN A 86 -4.12 11.20 14.38
CA GLN A 86 -5.52 11.20 14.84
C GLN A 86 -6.46 11.96 13.90
N GLN A 87 -6.01 13.04 13.25
CA GLN A 87 -6.81 13.81 12.29
C GLN A 87 -6.99 13.10 10.94
N TYR A 88 -6.01 12.30 10.49
CA TYR A 88 -6.18 11.39 9.36
C TYR A 88 -7.15 10.25 9.70
N MET A 89 -7.05 9.68 10.90
CA MET A 89 -8.02 8.68 11.39
C MET A 89 -9.44 9.25 11.53
N LYS A 90 -9.60 10.54 11.90
CA LYS A 90 -10.91 11.21 12.04
C LYS A 90 -11.52 11.70 10.72
N LYS A 91 -10.71 12.12 9.74
CA LYS A 91 -11.23 12.62 8.45
C LYS A 91 -11.94 11.53 7.62
N GLU A 92 -11.55 10.28 7.78
CA GLU A 92 -12.16 9.14 7.05
C GLU A 92 -13.44 8.61 7.69
N GLN A 93 -13.75 8.94 8.96
CA GLN A 93 -15.08 8.64 9.55
C GLN A 93 -16.17 9.66 9.17
N ALA A 94 -15.80 10.79 8.56
CA ALA A 94 -16.73 11.87 8.22
C ALA A 94 -17.23 11.82 6.76
N ILE A 95 -16.84 10.81 5.97
CA ILE A 95 -17.26 10.64 4.57
C ILE A 95 -18.19 9.41 4.41
N ALA A 96 -18.64 8.81 5.52
CA ALA A 96 -19.73 7.84 5.53
C ALA A 96 -21.09 8.54 5.67
#